data_AF-A0A1F8AEN5-F1
#
_entry.id   AF-A0A1F8AEN5-F1
#
_cell.length_a   1.000
_cell.length_b   1.000
_cell.length_c   1.000
_cell.angle_alpha   90.00
_cell.angle_beta   90.00
_cell.angle_gamma   90.00
#
_symmetry.space_group_name_H-M   'P 1'
#
loop_
_entity.id
_entity.type
_entity.pdbx_description
1 polymer ?
#
loop_
_entity_poly.entity_id
_entity_poly.type
_entity_poly.pdbx_seq_one_letter_code
_entity_poly.pdbx_strand_id
1 'polypeptide(L)'
;MVGGNPQHDAFGFRTWRNPGPIAEYLHTGRLGRFEGVLVALWTASFTIMGPEFINLLAAEAKRPRIYLKNAFKILYYRLFFVYILAAISAGILVAYNDPTLVSVFLTNGGGSTEAASPFILAMENMMVAGFPHLINAVLITTIFSAGNTYMYCASRKQRRPDLLMCFPLLSLLSLGNGSSQALTWLTNIITAGVIIDYIAICVTYIFFYRACQAQSVDRKTFPYFGRFQPYSAWIGLVRECLIIIFYGYSSFIPWDVSNFFTHYTMLFLAPVLYFSWKIFWRTKVVRPKERTWSGRGQ
;
A
#
# COMPACT_ATOMS: atom_id res chain seq x y z
N MET A 1 18.39 -19.68 -10.47
CA MET A 1 18.12 -20.65 -9.38
C MET A 1 18.86 -21.98 -9.54
N VAL A 2 19.23 -22.39 -10.76
CA VAL A 2 19.84 -23.72 -11.04
C VAL A 2 21.29 -23.64 -11.56
N GLY A 3 22.07 -22.62 -11.16
CA GLY A 3 23.50 -22.55 -11.51
C GLY A 3 23.86 -21.85 -12.83
N GLY A 4 22.93 -21.11 -13.44
CA GLY A 4 23.18 -20.32 -14.66
C GLY A 4 23.82 -18.95 -14.43
N ASN A 5 24.36 -18.66 -13.24
CA ASN A 5 25.06 -17.41 -12.95
C ASN A 5 26.56 -17.53 -13.29
N PRO A 6 27.31 -16.42 -13.40
CA PRO A 6 28.76 -16.45 -13.68
C PRO A 6 29.59 -17.25 -12.66
N GLN A 7 29.07 -17.41 -11.44
CA GLN A 7 29.68 -18.21 -10.37
C GLN A 7 29.31 -19.71 -10.45
N HIS A 8 28.51 -20.12 -11.43
CA HIS A 8 28.00 -21.49 -11.62
C HIS A 8 27.38 -22.13 -10.37
N ASP A 9 26.74 -21.32 -9.52
CA ASP A 9 26.22 -21.73 -8.22
C ASP A 9 24.68 -21.78 -8.19
N ALA A 10 24.16 -22.89 -7.66
CA ALA A 10 22.73 -23.12 -7.49
C ALA A 10 22.24 -22.47 -6.17
N PHE A 11 21.87 -21.20 -6.24
CA PHE A 11 21.39 -20.40 -5.11
C PHE A 11 20.00 -20.78 -4.56
N GLY A 12 19.29 -21.75 -5.15
CA GLY A 12 17.90 -22.08 -4.78
C GLY A 12 17.71 -22.33 -3.27
N PHE A 13 16.86 -21.52 -2.63
CA PHE A 13 16.39 -21.65 -1.24
C PHE A 13 17.45 -21.73 -0.12
N ARG A 14 18.73 -21.46 -0.41
CA ARG A 14 19.79 -21.49 0.63
C ARG A 14 19.55 -20.51 1.76
N THR A 15 19.15 -19.29 1.38
CA THR A 15 18.75 -18.18 2.23
C THR A 15 17.64 -18.54 3.21
N TRP A 16 16.67 -19.34 2.75
CA TRP A 16 15.54 -19.80 3.56
C TRP A 16 15.94 -20.89 4.57
N ARG A 17 17.04 -21.60 4.30
CA ARG A 17 17.58 -22.63 5.21
C ARG A 17 18.50 -22.01 6.27
N ASN A 18 19.40 -21.13 5.87
CA ASN A 18 20.29 -20.35 6.75
C ASN A 18 20.42 -18.94 6.15
N PRO A 19 20.07 -17.85 6.86
CA PRO A 19 19.66 -17.70 8.26
C PRO A 19 18.15 -17.87 8.56
N GLY A 20 17.32 -18.21 7.56
CA GLY A 20 15.87 -18.39 7.70
C GLY A 20 15.05 -17.25 7.08
N PRO A 21 13.73 -17.44 6.87
CA PRO A 21 12.91 -16.50 6.11
C PRO A 21 12.38 -15.29 6.92
N ILE A 22 12.46 -15.33 8.26
CA ILE A 22 11.87 -14.30 9.14
C ILE A 22 12.97 -13.70 10.01
N ALA A 23 13.14 -12.38 9.93
CA ALA A 23 14.04 -11.60 10.77
C ALA A 23 13.39 -11.25 12.12
N GLU A 24 14.23 -11.03 13.13
CA GLU A 24 13.83 -10.51 14.45
C GLU A 24 13.92 -8.96 14.41
N TYR A 25 12.89 -8.25 14.89
CA TYR A 25 12.78 -6.79 14.69
C TYR A 25 13.06 -5.93 15.94
N LEU A 26 12.64 -6.33 17.14
CA LEU A 26 12.90 -5.58 18.39
C LEU A 26 13.37 -6.49 19.52
N HIS A 27 12.64 -7.55 19.79
CA HIS A 27 13.04 -8.57 20.76
C HIS A 27 13.74 -9.73 20.08
N THR A 28 14.47 -10.53 20.86
CA THR A 28 15.06 -11.78 20.36
C THR A 28 14.10 -12.97 20.53
N GLY A 29 14.18 -13.94 19.63
CA GLY A 29 13.39 -15.18 19.68
C GLY A 29 11.98 -15.07 19.10
N ARG A 30 11.02 -15.83 19.68
CA ARG A 30 9.66 -15.99 19.09
C ARG A 30 8.88 -14.68 18.98
N LEU A 31 9.06 -13.79 19.96
CA LEU A 31 8.38 -12.50 20.00
C LEU A 31 8.96 -11.55 18.93
N GLY A 32 10.28 -11.53 18.76
CA GLY A 32 10.97 -10.80 17.70
C GLY A 32 10.55 -11.19 16.29
N ARG A 33 10.31 -12.48 16.05
CA ARG A 33 9.83 -12.98 14.75
C ARG A 33 8.38 -12.59 14.49
N PHE A 34 7.53 -12.58 15.52
CA PHE A 34 6.16 -12.09 15.40
C PHE A 34 6.12 -10.59 15.08
N GLU A 35 6.96 -9.81 15.76
CA GLU A 35 7.18 -8.39 15.48
C GLU A 35 7.65 -8.15 14.04
N GLY A 36 8.61 -8.94 13.54
CA GLY A 36 9.03 -8.89 12.14
C GLY A 36 7.89 -9.13 11.14
N VAL A 37 6.96 -10.05 11.46
CA VAL A 37 5.75 -10.28 10.65
C VAL A 37 4.81 -9.08 10.68
N LEU A 38 4.64 -8.43 11.84
CA LEU A 38 3.81 -7.22 11.96
C LEU A 38 4.37 -6.07 11.12
N VAL A 39 5.69 -5.89 11.13
CA VAL A 39 6.39 -4.85 10.35
C VAL A 39 6.24 -5.09 8.84
N ALA A 40 6.43 -6.35 8.44
CA ALA A 40 6.20 -6.76 7.06
C ALA A 40 4.74 -6.53 6.64
N LEU A 41 3.77 -6.72 7.55
CA LEU A 41 2.35 -6.56 7.28
C LEU A 41 1.98 -5.11 6.92
N TRP A 42 2.41 -4.11 7.70
CA TRP A 42 2.09 -2.71 7.35
C TRP A 42 2.85 -2.21 6.12
N THR A 43 4.09 -2.67 5.93
CA THR A 43 4.88 -2.30 4.74
C THR A 43 4.23 -2.88 3.49
N ALA A 44 3.73 -4.12 3.58
CA ALA A 44 2.94 -4.73 2.53
C ALA A 44 1.61 -3.98 2.28
N SER A 45 0.95 -3.47 3.33
CA SER A 45 -0.29 -2.68 3.16
C SER A 45 -0.09 -1.44 2.29
N PHE A 46 1.05 -0.73 2.42
CA PHE A 46 1.36 0.40 1.54
C PHE A 46 1.45 0.01 0.06
N THR A 47 1.95 -1.19 -0.23
CA THR A 47 2.13 -1.64 -1.62
C THR A 47 0.82 -1.98 -2.34
N ILE A 48 -0.28 -2.21 -1.62
CA ILE A 48 -1.57 -2.64 -2.18
C ILE A 48 -2.45 -1.44 -2.60
N MET A 49 -2.02 -0.20 -2.35
CA MET A 49 -2.71 1.01 -2.81
C MET A 49 -2.83 1.03 -4.33
N GLY A 50 -4.00 1.37 -4.89
CA GLY A 50 -4.16 1.31 -6.35
C GLY A 50 -5.55 0.96 -6.88
N PRO A 51 -6.19 -0.12 -6.41
CA PRO A 51 -7.42 -0.64 -7.02
C PRO A 51 -8.57 0.38 -7.06
N GLU A 52 -8.63 1.28 -6.08
CA GLU A 52 -9.61 2.34 -5.99
C GLU A 52 -9.51 3.38 -7.12
N PHE A 53 -8.34 3.57 -7.74
CA PHE A 53 -8.18 4.52 -8.85
C PHE A 53 -8.91 4.09 -10.11
N ILE A 54 -9.13 2.79 -10.31
CA ILE A 54 -9.92 2.29 -11.44
C ILE A 54 -11.34 2.86 -11.41
N ASN A 55 -11.91 3.06 -10.21
CA ASN A 55 -13.26 3.63 -10.08
C ASN A 55 -13.34 5.08 -10.62
N LEU A 56 -12.26 5.86 -10.59
CA LEU A 56 -12.26 7.22 -11.13
C LEU A 56 -12.37 7.24 -12.65
N LEU A 57 -11.84 6.21 -13.31
CA LEU A 57 -11.92 6.04 -14.76
C LEU A 57 -13.30 5.55 -15.21
N ALA A 58 -14.15 5.09 -14.28
CA ALA A 58 -15.48 4.61 -14.61
C ALA A 58 -16.36 5.70 -15.24
N ALA A 59 -16.16 6.96 -14.85
CA ALA A 59 -16.89 8.10 -15.39
C ALA A 59 -16.50 8.45 -16.84
N GLU A 60 -15.32 8.03 -17.30
CA GLU A 60 -14.80 8.38 -18.62
C GLU A 60 -14.69 7.21 -19.58
N ALA A 61 -14.84 5.99 -19.08
CA ALA A 61 -14.84 4.81 -19.91
C ALA A 61 -16.06 4.80 -20.83
N LYS A 62 -15.84 4.69 -22.14
CA LYS A 62 -16.92 4.60 -23.17
C LYS A 62 -17.91 3.45 -22.91
N ARG A 63 -17.48 2.37 -22.24
CA ARG A 63 -18.33 1.23 -21.83
C ARG A 63 -17.90 0.67 -20.46
N PRO A 64 -18.27 1.33 -19.34
CA PRO A 64 -17.72 0.99 -18.03
C PRO A 64 -18.16 -0.41 -17.57
N ARG A 65 -19.37 -0.85 -17.92
CA ARG A 65 -19.91 -2.16 -17.50
C ARG A 65 -19.08 -3.36 -17.97
N ILE A 66 -18.40 -3.24 -19.10
CA ILE A 66 -17.58 -4.31 -19.69
C ILE A 66 -16.12 -4.12 -19.31
N TYR A 67 -15.57 -2.92 -19.58
CA TYR A 67 -14.15 -2.66 -19.39
C TYR A 67 -13.74 -2.66 -17.92
N LEU A 68 -14.54 -2.04 -17.05
CA LEU A 68 -14.23 -1.94 -15.62
C LEU A 68 -14.28 -3.32 -14.95
N LYS A 69 -15.27 -4.15 -15.31
CA LYS A 69 -15.41 -5.52 -14.82
C LYS A 69 -14.18 -6.37 -15.16
N ASN A 70 -13.68 -6.27 -16.38
CA ASN A 70 -12.50 -7.02 -16.81
C ASN A 70 -11.23 -6.46 -16.18
N ALA A 71 -11.10 -5.13 -16.10
CA ALA A 71 -9.96 -4.46 -15.46
C ALA A 71 -9.81 -4.87 -13.99
N PHE A 72 -10.89 -4.86 -13.21
CA PHE A 72 -10.85 -5.30 -11.81
C PHE A 72 -10.39 -6.76 -11.66
N LYS A 73 -10.91 -7.68 -12.48
CA LYS A 73 -10.49 -9.10 -12.42
C LYS A 73 -9.00 -9.26 -12.70
N ILE A 74 -8.52 -8.67 -13.78
CA ILE A 74 -7.11 -8.77 -14.18
C ILE A 74 -6.21 -8.12 -13.14
N LEU A 75 -6.60 -6.97 -12.60
CA LEU A 75 -5.83 -6.28 -11.57
C LEU A 75 -5.62 -7.16 -10.33
N TYR A 76 -6.69 -7.76 -9.79
CA TYR A 76 -6.58 -8.59 -8.58
C TYR A 76 -5.67 -9.80 -8.80
N TYR A 77 -5.85 -10.53 -9.91
CA TYR A 77 -4.98 -11.67 -10.21
C TYR A 77 -3.53 -11.23 -10.43
N ARG A 78 -3.32 -10.13 -11.16
CA ARG A 78 -1.98 -9.61 -11.44
C ARG A 78 -1.28 -9.17 -10.16
N LEU A 79 -1.92 -8.37 -9.31
CA LEU A 79 -1.32 -7.94 -8.03
C LEU A 79 -1.01 -9.14 -7.15
N PHE A 80 -1.96 -10.07 -6.98
CA PHE A 80 -1.77 -11.25 -6.16
C PHE A 80 -0.57 -12.10 -6.61
N PHE A 81 -0.53 -12.50 -7.88
CA PHE A 81 0.54 -13.36 -8.38
C PHE A 81 1.88 -12.62 -8.50
N VAL A 82 1.90 -11.41 -9.06
CA VAL A 82 3.16 -10.66 -9.25
C VAL A 82 3.79 -10.34 -7.90
N TYR A 83 3.01 -9.94 -6.89
CA TYR A 83 3.59 -9.55 -5.60
C TYR A 83 4.08 -10.75 -4.81
N ILE A 84 3.34 -11.87 -4.83
CA ILE A 84 3.77 -13.11 -4.16
C ILE A 84 5.03 -13.66 -4.84
N LEU A 85 5.07 -13.72 -6.17
CA LEU A 85 6.24 -14.20 -6.90
C LEU A 85 7.44 -13.26 -6.71
N ALA A 86 7.22 -11.94 -6.69
CA ALA A 86 8.27 -10.96 -6.40
C ALA A 86 8.81 -11.12 -4.98
N ALA A 87 7.94 -11.28 -3.97
CA ALA A 87 8.35 -11.47 -2.58
C ALA A 87 9.13 -12.79 -2.39
N ILE A 88 8.66 -13.89 -2.98
CA ILE A 88 9.34 -15.19 -2.91
C ILE A 88 10.69 -15.13 -3.62
N SER A 89 10.75 -14.54 -4.83
CA SER A 89 12.01 -14.43 -5.57
C SER A 89 13.02 -13.55 -4.84
N ALA A 90 12.62 -12.38 -4.33
CA ALA A 90 13.48 -11.52 -3.52
C ALA A 90 13.99 -12.25 -2.27
N GLY A 91 13.12 -12.94 -1.52
CA GLY A 91 13.49 -13.67 -0.32
C GLY A 91 14.40 -14.89 -0.57
N ILE A 92 14.38 -15.48 -1.77
CA ILE A 92 15.33 -16.54 -2.13
C ILE A 92 16.70 -15.95 -2.51
N LEU A 93 16.71 -14.80 -3.18
CA LEU A 93 17.91 -14.21 -3.74
C LEU A 93 18.81 -13.52 -2.71
N VAL A 94 18.24 -12.87 -1.70
CA VAL A 94 19.00 -12.09 -0.71
C VAL A 94 18.60 -12.47 0.71
N ALA A 95 19.59 -12.65 1.58
CA ALA A 95 19.37 -12.91 2.99
C ALA A 95 19.02 -11.64 3.75
N TYR A 96 18.13 -11.75 4.74
CA TYR A 96 17.76 -10.58 5.56
C TYR A 96 18.95 -9.99 6.34
N ASN A 97 20.03 -10.75 6.52
CA ASN A 97 21.23 -10.35 7.24
C ASN A 97 22.37 -9.84 6.33
N ASP A 98 22.10 -9.62 5.03
CA ASP A 98 23.10 -9.02 4.13
C ASP A 98 23.51 -7.63 4.66
N PRO A 99 24.82 -7.36 4.87
CA PRO A 99 25.29 -6.10 5.45
C PRO A 99 24.89 -4.87 4.62
N THR A 100 24.69 -5.03 3.30
CA THR A 100 24.23 -3.96 2.41
C THR A 100 22.74 -3.67 2.61
N LEU A 101 21.94 -4.71 2.87
CA LEU A 101 20.51 -4.55 3.15
C LEU A 101 20.28 -3.97 4.56
N VAL A 102 21.05 -4.44 5.55
CA VAL A 102 21.06 -3.90 6.91
C VAL A 102 21.50 -2.44 6.91
N SER A 103 22.52 -2.08 6.13
CA SER A 103 23.04 -0.70 6.15
C SER A 103 22.03 0.31 5.61
N VAL A 104 21.24 -0.07 4.61
CA VAL A 104 20.20 0.78 4.02
C VAL A 104 18.92 0.79 4.87
N PHE A 105 18.45 -0.36 5.35
CA PHE A 105 17.17 -0.43 6.06
C PHE A 105 17.25 -0.19 7.58
N LEU A 106 18.38 -0.48 8.23
CA LEU A 106 18.50 -0.43 9.70
C LEU A 106 19.39 0.70 10.24
N THR A 107 20.39 1.18 9.51
CA THR A 107 21.32 2.22 10.00
C THR A 107 21.06 3.65 9.49
N ASN A 108 19.83 4.00 9.10
CA ASN A 108 19.47 5.35 8.63
C ASN A 108 20.46 5.90 7.56
N GLY A 109 21.02 5.03 6.74
CA GLY A 109 21.88 5.45 5.63
C GLY A 109 20.99 6.08 4.57
N GLY A 110 21.17 7.38 4.30
CA GLY A 110 20.51 8.13 3.23
C GLY A 110 20.89 7.68 1.82
N GLY A 111 20.87 6.36 1.57
CA GLY A 111 20.93 5.79 0.22
C GLY A 111 19.56 5.86 -0.42
N SER A 112 19.50 6.16 -1.72
CA SER A 112 18.28 6.05 -2.49
C SER A 112 17.73 4.62 -2.38
N THR A 113 16.44 4.47 -2.07
CA THR A 113 15.71 3.18 -1.98
C THR A 113 15.91 2.28 -3.21
N GLU A 114 16.34 2.86 -4.32
CA GLU A 114 16.62 2.24 -5.61
C GLU A 114 17.88 1.37 -5.58
N ALA A 115 18.97 1.82 -4.95
CA ALA A 115 20.21 1.03 -4.81
C ALA A 115 20.04 -0.15 -3.83
N ALA A 116 19.00 -0.13 -3.01
CA ALA A 116 18.68 -1.16 -2.03
C ALA A 116 17.68 -2.22 -2.54
N SER A 117 17.30 -2.16 -3.82
CA SER A 117 16.40 -3.16 -4.39
C SER A 117 17.04 -4.55 -4.25
N PRO A 118 16.35 -5.53 -3.61
CA PRO A 118 16.93 -6.85 -3.38
C PRO A 118 17.28 -7.57 -4.69
N PHE A 119 16.61 -7.22 -5.79
CA PHE A 119 16.95 -7.75 -7.10
C PHE A 119 18.29 -7.22 -7.61
N ILE A 120 18.57 -5.93 -7.43
CA ILE A 120 19.82 -5.27 -7.85
C ILE A 120 20.97 -5.78 -7.00
N LEU A 121 20.77 -5.80 -5.68
CA LEU A 121 21.76 -6.35 -4.75
C LEU A 121 22.11 -7.81 -5.07
N ALA A 122 21.10 -8.63 -5.42
CA ALA A 122 21.35 -10.00 -5.87
C ALA A 122 22.18 -10.06 -7.17
N MET A 123 21.93 -9.17 -8.13
CA MET A 123 22.70 -9.12 -9.38
C MET A 123 24.15 -8.69 -9.16
N GLU A 124 24.38 -7.73 -8.27
CA GLU A 124 25.71 -7.28 -7.88
C GLU A 124 26.48 -8.37 -7.13
N ASN A 125 25.84 -9.06 -6.18
CA ASN A 125 26.40 -10.21 -5.47
C ASN A 125 26.78 -11.36 -6.43
N MET A 126 26.04 -11.51 -7.54
CA MET A 126 26.32 -12.50 -8.60
C MET A 126 27.32 -12.03 -9.66
N MET A 127 27.86 -10.81 -9.53
CA MET A 127 28.81 -10.20 -10.47
C MET A 127 28.32 -10.17 -11.93
N VAL A 128 27.03 -9.95 -12.16
CA VAL A 128 26.47 -9.84 -13.52
C VAL A 128 26.68 -8.42 -14.05
N ALA A 129 27.64 -8.25 -14.97
CA ALA A 129 27.93 -6.95 -15.57
C ALA A 129 26.77 -6.42 -16.43
N GLY A 130 26.45 -5.13 -16.31
CA GLY A 130 25.48 -4.41 -17.17
C GLY A 130 23.99 -4.60 -16.82
N PHE A 131 23.60 -5.76 -16.30
CA PHE A 131 22.20 -6.06 -15.95
C PHE A 131 21.61 -5.16 -14.84
N PRO A 132 22.37 -4.77 -13.79
CA PRO A 132 21.91 -3.79 -12.80
C PRO A 132 21.47 -2.45 -13.39
N HIS A 133 22.20 -1.93 -14.38
CA HIS A 133 21.86 -0.64 -15.03
C HIS A 133 20.57 -0.72 -15.85
N LEU A 134 20.34 -1.84 -16.55
CA LEU A 134 19.10 -2.06 -17.29
C LEU A 134 17.89 -2.11 -16.34
N ILE A 135 18.00 -2.84 -15.24
CA ILE A 135 16.92 -2.95 -14.26
C ILE A 135 16.66 -1.60 -13.58
N ASN A 136 17.69 -0.85 -13.23
CA ASN A 136 17.54 0.53 -12.74
C ASN A 136 16.78 1.41 -13.74
N ALA A 137 17.11 1.36 -15.04
CA ALA A 137 16.40 2.14 -16.06
C ALA A 137 14.92 1.75 -16.19
N VAL A 138 14.61 0.45 -16.10
CA VAL A 138 13.23 -0.05 -16.09
C VAL A 138 12.50 0.43 -14.82
N LEU A 139 13.13 0.35 -13.65
CA LEU A 139 12.55 0.81 -12.39
C LEU A 139 12.20 2.31 -12.46
N ILE A 140 13.12 3.15 -12.92
CA ILE A 140 12.87 4.60 -13.10
C ILE A 140 11.66 4.83 -14.03
N THR A 141 11.57 4.09 -15.13
CA THR A 141 10.44 4.19 -16.07
C THR A 141 9.11 3.82 -15.40
N THR A 142 9.11 2.76 -14.58
CA THR A 142 7.90 2.34 -13.84
C THR A 142 7.50 3.34 -12.76
N ILE A 143 8.47 3.92 -12.04
CA ILE A 143 8.23 4.95 -11.02
C ILE A 143 7.64 6.20 -11.67
N PHE A 144 8.20 6.64 -12.81
CA PHE A 144 7.68 7.77 -13.56
C PHE A 144 6.24 7.53 -14.04
N SER A 145 5.94 6.35 -14.57
CA SER A 145 4.58 5.96 -14.98
C SER A 145 3.59 5.94 -13.81
N ALA A 146 3.99 5.39 -12.66
CA ALA A 146 3.19 5.37 -11.44
C ALA A 146 2.93 6.79 -10.93
N GLY A 147 3.96 7.64 -10.87
CA GLY A 147 3.86 9.04 -10.47
C GLY A 147 2.84 9.82 -11.30
N ASN A 148 2.86 9.66 -12.62
CA ASN A 148 1.87 10.30 -13.52
C ASN A 148 0.44 9.84 -13.22
N THR A 149 0.24 8.55 -12.93
CA THR A 149 -1.08 7.99 -12.60
C THR A 149 -1.61 8.57 -11.29
N TYR A 150 -0.77 8.65 -10.25
CA TYR A 150 -1.14 9.24 -8.97
C TYR A 150 -1.45 10.72 -9.09
N MET A 151 -0.65 11.46 -9.86
CA MET A 151 -0.83 12.88 -10.09
C MET A 151 -2.17 13.17 -10.79
N TYR A 152 -2.50 12.39 -11.81
CA TYR A 152 -3.79 12.46 -12.51
C TYR A 152 -4.97 12.17 -11.56
N CYS A 153 -4.88 11.11 -10.74
CA CYS A 153 -5.95 10.76 -9.81
C CYS A 153 -6.14 11.81 -8.71
N ALA A 154 -5.06 12.38 -8.19
CA ALA A 154 -5.12 13.42 -7.16
C ALA A 154 -5.80 14.69 -7.67
N SER A 155 -5.45 15.11 -8.91
CA SER A 155 -6.00 16.31 -9.55
C SER A 155 -7.52 16.26 -9.73
N ARG A 156 -8.10 15.05 -9.85
CA ARG A 156 -9.54 14.83 -9.99
C ARG A 156 -10.32 14.81 -8.69
N LYS A 157 -9.68 14.40 -7.59
CA LYS A 157 -10.34 14.29 -6.29
C LYS A 157 -10.51 15.66 -5.62
N GLN A 158 -9.62 16.61 -5.91
CA GLN A 158 -9.56 17.87 -5.19
C GLN A 158 -10.13 19.04 -5.98
N ARG A 159 -10.81 19.94 -5.26
CA ARG A 159 -11.37 21.19 -5.81
C ARG A 159 -10.31 22.22 -6.26
N ARG A 160 -9.06 22.10 -5.80
CA ARG A 160 -7.92 22.98 -6.10
C ARG A 160 -6.71 22.14 -6.55
N PRO A 161 -6.64 21.75 -7.83
CA PRO A 161 -5.56 20.90 -8.33
C PRO A 161 -4.21 21.64 -8.42
N ASP A 162 -4.24 22.97 -8.51
CA ASP A 162 -3.08 23.87 -8.57
C ASP A 162 -2.13 23.68 -7.38
N LEU A 163 -2.66 23.69 -6.15
CA LEU A 163 -1.86 23.50 -4.94
C LEU A 163 -1.29 22.08 -4.85
N LEU A 164 -2.02 21.09 -5.35
CA LEU A 164 -1.61 19.69 -5.35
C LEU A 164 -0.40 19.42 -6.23
N MET A 165 -0.23 20.15 -7.34
CA MET A 165 0.94 19.99 -8.21
C MET A 165 2.25 20.37 -7.53
N CYS A 166 2.20 21.20 -6.49
CA CYS A 166 3.38 21.60 -5.72
C CYS A 166 3.78 20.56 -4.66
N PHE A 167 2.86 19.74 -4.16
CA PHE A 167 3.17 18.76 -3.10
C PHE A 167 4.22 17.70 -3.48
N PRO A 168 4.22 17.16 -4.72
CA PRO A 168 5.29 16.27 -5.17
C PRO A 168 6.69 16.88 -5.09
N LEU A 169 6.84 18.21 -5.10
CA LEU A 169 8.14 18.87 -4.93
C LEU A 169 8.75 18.64 -3.54
N LEU A 170 7.95 18.23 -2.55
CA LEU A 170 8.47 17.79 -1.25
C LEU A 170 9.36 16.55 -1.36
N SER A 171 9.22 15.75 -2.43
CA SER A 171 10.16 14.65 -2.69
C SER A 171 11.60 15.14 -2.92
N LEU A 172 11.80 16.37 -3.41
CA LEU A 172 13.13 16.98 -3.60
C LEU A 172 13.88 17.18 -2.28
N LEU A 173 13.18 17.10 -1.13
CA LEU A 173 13.86 17.07 0.16
C LEU A 173 14.88 15.94 0.21
N SER A 174 14.65 14.81 -0.49
CA SER A 174 15.57 13.65 -0.58
C SER A 174 16.98 13.98 -1.11
N LEU A 175 17.19 15.17 -1.69
CA LEU A 175 18.49 15.61 -2.20
C LEU A 175 19.41 16.19 -1.11
N GLY A 176 18.91 16.41 0.11
CA GLY A 176 19.70 16.94 1.24
C GLY A 176 20.39 15.85 2.08
N ASN A 177 21.52 16.18 2.72
CA ASN A 177 22.36 15.29 3.55
C ASN A 177 21.71 14.75 4.86
N GLY A 178 20.40 14.94 5.07
CA GLY A 178 19.65 14.44 6.24
C GLY A 178 18.18 14.11 5.92
N SER A 179 17.89 13.79 4.67
CA SER A 179 16.55 13.90 4.07
C SER A 179 15.70 12.62 4.05
N SER A 180 16.29 11.46 4.28
CA SER A 180 15.57 10.17 4.29
C SER A 180 14.51 10.11 5.39
N GLN A 181 14.71 10.83 6.50
CA GLN A 181 13.81 10.82 7.63
C GLN A 181 12.47 11.50 7.32
N ALA A 182 12.48 12.67 6.66
CA ALA A 182 11.25 13.40 6.32
C ALA A 182 10.37 12.60 5.34
N LEU A 183 10.98 11.90 4.37
CA LEU A 183 10.26 11.02 3.46
C LEU A 183 9.68 9.80 4.18
N THR A 184 10.41 9.24 5.14
CA THR A 184 9.93 8.14 5.99
C THR A 184 8.72 8.58 6.81
N TRP A 185 8.76 9.79 7.40
CA TRP A 185 7.63 10.37 8.10
C TRP A 185 6.41 10.53 7.19
N LEU A 186 6.59 11.07 5.98
CA LEU A 186 5.52 11.22 5.01
C LEU A 186 4.93 9.86 4.61
N THR A 187 5.78 8.84 4.42
CA THR A 187 5.36 7.48 4.08
C THR A 187 4.53 6.85 5.20
N ASN A 188 4.92 7.02 6.46
CA ASN A 188 4.16 6.52 7.62
C ASN A 188 2.78 7.17 7.69
N ILE A 189 2.73 8.50 7.52
CA ILE A 189 1.47 9.27 7.50
C ILE A 189 0.56 8.81 6.36
N ILE A 190 1.09 8.63 5.14
CA ILE A 190 0.31 8.15 3.99
C ILE A 190 -0.20 6.73 4.25
N THR A 191 0.64 5.84 4.78
CA THR A 191 0.26 4.45 5.08
C THR A 191 -0.91 4.39 6.05
N ALA A 192 -0.87 5.15 7.14
CA ALA A 192 -1.99 5.27 8.06
C ALA A 192 -3.27 5.80 7.38
N GLY A 193 -3.13 6.81 6.52
CA GLY A 193 -4.24 7.37 5.74
C GLY A 193 -4.91 6.35 4.81
N VAL A 194 -4.12 5.51 4.12
CA VAL A 194 -4.62 4.46 3.22
C VAL A 194 -5.44 3.42 3.98
N ILE A 195 -4.98 2.99 5.16
CA ILE A 195 -5.71 2.01 5.97
C ILE A 195 -7.06 2.59 6.42
N ILE A 196 -7.09 3.86 6.83
CA ILE A 196 -8.33 4.56 7.20
C ILE A 196 -9.28 4.68 5.99
N ASP A 197 -8.77 4.96 4.79
CA ASP A 197 -9.58 5.01 3.56
C ASP A 197 -10.23 3.65 3.27
N TYR A 198 -9.49 2.54 3.40
CA TYR A 198 -10.05 1.20 3.22
C TYR A 198 -11.09 0.84 4.28
N ILE A 199 -10.93 1.28 5.53
CA ILE A 199 -11.98 1.16 6.56
C ILE A 199 -13.23 1.94 6.12
N ALA A 200 -13.07 3.19 5.67
CA ALA A 200 -14.19 4.02 5.22
C ALA A 200 -14.92 3.40 4.00
N ILE A 201 -14.18 2.83 3.05
CA ILE A 201 -14.73 2.10 1.89
C ILE A 201 -15.53 0.88 2.36
N CYS A 202 -14.98 0.05 3.25
CA CYS A 202 -15.66 -1.14 3.76
C CYS A 202 -16.95 -0.77 4.51
N VAL A 203 -16.89 0.22 5.41
CA VAL A 203 -18.04 0.74 6.16
C VAL A 203 -19.11 1.29 5.21
N THR A 204 -18.72 2.10 4.23
CA THR A 204 -19.64 2.67 3.23
C THR A 204 -20.32 1.57 2.42
N TYR A 205 -19.59 0.52 2.05
CA TYR A 205 -20.16 -0.62 1.34
C TYR A 205 -21.17 -1.41 2.19
N ILE A 206 -20.90 -1.60 3.49
CA ILE A 206 -21.85 -2.26 4.41
C ILE A 206 -23.15 -1.44 4.51
N PHE A 207 -23.05 -0.12 4.62
CA PHE A 207 -24.23 0.76 4.60
C PHE A 207 -24.97 0.70 3.26
N PHE A 208 -24.25 0.67 2.14
CA PHE A 208 -24.84 0.50 0.81
C PHE A 208 -25.60 -0.83 0.70
N TYR A 209 -25.00 -1.93 1.16
CA TYR A 209 -25.63 -3.24 1.15
C TYR A 209 -26.93 -3.27 1.98
N ARG A 210 -26.91 -2.66 3.18
CA ARG A 210 -28.10 -2.53 4.04
C ARG A 210 -29.19 -1.65 3.38
N ALA A 211 -28.81 -0.64 2.62
CA ALA A 211 -29.76 0.19 1.88
C ALA A 211 -30.43 -0.60 0.73
N CYS A 212 -29.66 -1.38 -0.04
CA CYS A 212 -30.22 -2.25 -1.08
C CYS A 212 -31.23 -3.26 -0.53
N GLN A 213 -30.93 -3.87 0.62
CA GLN A 213 -31.85 -4.79 1.30
C GLN A 213 -33.13 -4.08 1.77
N ALA A 214 -33.02 -2.86 2.32
CA ALA A 214 -34.17 -2.09 2.79
C ALA A 214 -35.10 -1.62 1.66
N GLN A 215 -34.59 -1.53 0.43
CA GLN A 215 -35.32 -1.07 -0.76
C GLN A 215 -35.70 -2.21 -1.72
N SER A 216 -35.45 -3.46 -1.32
CA SER A 216 -35.71 -4.65 -2.14
C SER A 216 -35.07 -4.61 -3.54
N VAL A 217 -33.93 -3.92 -3.70
CA VAL A 217 -33.20 -3.85 -4.98
C VAL A 217 -32.33 -5.09 -5.12
N ASP A 218 -32.59 -5.91 -6.14
CA ASP A 218 -31.73 -7.06 -6.43
C ASP A 218 -30.36 -6.60 -6.92
N ARG A 219 -29.29 -6.94 -6.18
CA ARG A 219 -27.91 -6.55 -6.52
C ARG A 219 -27.42 -7.16 -7.82
N LYS A 220 -28.02 -8.26 -8.30
CA LYS A 220 -27.62 -8.87 -9.58
C LYS A 220 -27.99 -7.98 -10.77
N THR A 221 -28.85 -6.99 -10.57
CA THR A 221 -29.16 -5.97 -11.58
C THR A 221 -28.00 -5.00 -11.79
N PHE A 222 -27.07 -4.88 -10.83
CA PHE A 222 -25.92 -4.01 -11.00
C PHE A 222 -24.94 -4.57 -12.03
N PRO A 223 -24.25 -3.70 -12.79
CA PRO A 223 -23.28 -4.12 -13.80
C PRO A 223 -22.15 -5.01 -13.26
N TYR A 224 -21.82 -4.85 -11.98
CA TYR A 224 -20.85 -5.66 -11.27
C TYR A 224 -21.39 -6.06 -9.90
N PHE A 225 -21.32 -7.35 -9.59
CA PHE A 225 -21.59 -7.88 -8.27
C PHE A 225 -20.45 -8.83 -7.87
N GLY A 226 -19.96 -8.67 -6.64
CA GLY A 226 -19.01 -9.61 -6.04
C GLY A 226 -19.75 -10.85 -5.52
N ARG A 227 -19.19 -12.04 -5.75
CA ARG A 227 -19.82 -13.32 -5.36
C ARG A 227 -19.87 -13.54 -3.85
N PHE A 228 -18.97 -12.94 -3.08
CA PHE A 228 -18.80 -13.14 -1.64
C PHE A 228 -19.29 -11.96 -0.77
N GLN A 229 -20.09 -11.06 -1.34
CA GLN A 229 -20.61 -9.88 -0.64
C GLN A 229 -21.88 -10.22 0.16
N PRO A 230 -22.04 -9.77 1.43
CA PRO A 230 -21.26 -8.72 2.11
C PRO A 230 -20.11 -9.24 2.98
N TYR A 231 -19.94 -10.55 3.13
CA TYR A 231 -18.94 -11.13 4.03
C TYR A 231 -17.51 -10.67 3.73
N SER A 232 -17.17 -10.49 2.46
CA SER A 232 -15.88 -9.90 2.06
C SER A 232 -15.63 -8.50 2.65
N ALA A 233 -16.67 -7.66 2.76
CA ALA A 233 -16.53 -6.31 3.31
C ALA A 233 -16.31 -6.33 4.83
N TRP A 234 -16.95 -7.27 5.54
CA TRP A 234 -16.72 -7.47 6.97
C TRP A 234 -15.32 -8.04 7.28
N ILE A 235 -14.86 -9.00 6.48
CA ILE A 235 -13.50 -9.55 6.62
C ILE A 235 -12.46 -8.46 6.37
N GLY A 236 -12.64 -7.65 5.32
CA GLY A 236 -11.79 -6.49 5.05
C GLY A 236 -11.78 -5.52 6.23
N LEU A 237 -12.96 -5.15 6.75
CA LEU A 237 -13.07 -4.23 7.89
C LEU A 237 -12.33 -4.75 9.13
N VAL A 238 -12.54 -6.01 9.51
CA VAL A 238 -11.86 -6.63 10.67
C VAL A 238 -10.35 -6.65 10.44
N ARG A 239 -9.89 -7.03 9.25
CA ARG A 239 -8.47 -7.07 8.91
C ARG A 239 -7.82 -5.68 9.03
N GLU A 240 -8.41 -4.65 8.43
CA GLU A 240 -7.85 -3.30 8.48
C GLU A 240 -7.88 -2.73 9.92
N CYS A 241 -8.93 -3.01 10.69
CA CYS A 241 -8.96 -2.65 12.12
C CYS A 241 -7.83 -3.34 12.92
N LEU A 242 -7.56 -4.62 12.66
CA LEU A 242 -6.44 -5.32 13.30
C LEU A 242 -5.10 -4.69 12.92
N ILE A 243 -4.89 -4.34 11.65
CA ILE A 243 -3.66 -3.68 11.19
C ILE A 243 -3.48 -2.35 11.91
N ILE A 244 -4.52 -1.52 12.05
CA ILE A 244 -4.43 -0.24 12.78
C ILE A 244 -4.05 -0.45 14.25
N ILE A 245 -4.60 -1.45 14.93
CA ILE A 245 -4.32 -1.69 16.36
C ILE A 245 -2.83 -1.98 16.58
N PHE A 246 -2.22 -2.76 15.68
CA PHE A 246 -0.79 -3.07 15.75
C PHE A 246 0.07 -2.01 15.06
N TYR A 247 -0.49 -1.08 14.30
CA TYR A 247 0.30 -0.06 13.61
C TYR A 247 0.95 0.92 14.60
N GLY A 248 2.25 1.17 14.44
CA GLY A 248 2.99 2.10 15.27
C GLY A 248 3.43 1.56 16.63
N TYR A 249 3.27 0.25 16.91
CA TYR A 249 3.69 -0.36 18.19
C TYR A 249 5.18 -0.16 18.49
N SER A 250 6.02 -0.05 17.44
CA SER A 250 7.45 0.24 17.55
C SER A 250 7.74 1.59 18.21
N SER A 251 6.80 2.53 18.22
CA SER A 251 6.95 3.84 18.87
C SER A 251 7.04 3.75 20.39
N PHE A 252 6.60 2.64 20.97
CA PHE A 252 6.60 2.44 22.42
C PHE A 252 7.85 1.72 22.93
N ILE A 253 8.66 1.11 22.05
CA ILE A 253 9.76 0.22 22.44
C ILE A 253 10.98 0.45 21.53
N PRO A 254 11.98 1.28 21.93
CA PRO A 254 11.95 2.28 23.00
C PRO A 254 11.01 3.45 22.68
N TRP A 255 10.62 4.23 23.70
CA TRP A 255 9.75 5.38 23.50
C TRP A 255 10.38 6.42 22.56
N ASP A 256 9.75 6.63 21.40
CA ASP A 256 10.16 7.59 20.40
C ASP A 256 8.99 8.50 20.03
N VAL A 257 9.11 9.76 20.43
CA VAL A 257 8.10 10.79 20.19
C VAL A 257 7.89 11.03 18.69
N SER A 258 8.95 11.02 17.89
CA SER A 258 8.87 11.25 16.44
C SER A 258 8.10 10.12 15.75
N ASN A 259 8.42 8.87 16.09
CA ASN A 259 7.69 7.71 15.57
C ASN A 259 6.24 7.70 16.04
N PHE A 260 5.98 8.02 17.31
CA PHE A 260 4.62 8.10 17.83
C PHE A 260 3.78 9.13 17.05
N PHE A 261 4.29 10.34 16.88
CA PHE A 261 3.57 11.36 16.11
C PHE A 261 3.35 10.91 14.66
N THR A 262 4.36 10.39 13.98
CA THR A 262 4.24 10.07 12.55
C THR A 262 3.28 8.91 12.26
N HIS A 263 3.22 7.90 13.13
CA HIS A 263 2.32 6.76 12.96
C HIS A 263 0.87 7.08 13.39
N TYR A 264 0.68 7.86 14.46
CA TYR A 264 -0.65 8.10 15.04
C TYR A 264 -1.32 9.40 14.59
N THR A 265 -0.61 10.34 13.95
CA THR A 265 -1.20 11.62 13.53
C THR A 265 -2.47 11.44 12.70
N MET A 266 -2.46 10.55 11.70
CA MET A 266 -3.65 10.34 10.86
C MET A 266 -4.79 9.65 11.59
N LEU A 267 -4.49 8.78 12.57
CA LEU A 267 -5.49 8.11 13.39
C LEU A 267 -6.28 9.12 14.24
N PHE A 268 -5.62 10.17 14.74
CA PHE A 268 -6.29 11.24 15.49
C PHE A 268 -6.91 12.30 14.56
N LEU A 269 -6.21 12.68 13.50
CA LEU A 269 -6.63 13.74 12.59
C LEU A 269 -7.91 13.36 11.83
N ALA A 270 -8.06 12.10 11.40
CA ALA A 270 -9.22 11.68 10.61
C ALA A 270 -10.56 11.80 11.37
N PRO A 271 -10.71 11.29 12.62
CA PRO A 271 -11.89 11.55 13.43
C PRO A 271 -12.11 13.05 13.69
N VAL A 272 -11.06 13.80 14.03
CA VAL A 272 -11.16 15.24 14.30
C VAL A 272 -11.70 15.97 13.08
N LEU A 273 -11.17 15.73 11.88
CA LEU A 273 -11.67 16.32 10.64
C LEU A 273 -13.10 15.89 10.34
N TYR A 274 -13.44 14.61 10.52
CA TYR A 274 -14.79 14.09 10.29
C TYR A 274 -15.82 14.77 11.22
N PHE A 275 -15.54 14.83 12.52
CA PHE A 275 -16.43 15.46 13.49
C PHE A 275 -16.47 16.98 13.31
N SER A 276 -15.34 17.63 13.03
CA SER A 276 -15.29 19.08 12.77
C SER A 276 -16.15 19.44 11.56
N TRP A 277 -16.03 18.69 10.46
CA TRP A 277 -16.88 18.85 9.28
C TRP A 277 -18.36 18.68 9.63
N LYS A 278 -18.70 17.63 10.39
CA LYS A 278 -20.07 17.32 10.75
C LYS A 278 -20.70 18.37 11.68
N ILE A 279 -19.93 18.92 12.60
CA ILE A 279 -20.36 19.99 13.52
C ILE A 279 -20.55 21.29 12.73
N PHE A 280 -19.57 21.66 11.90
CA PHE A 280 -19.59 22.92 11.16
C PHE A 280 -20.70 22.95 10.08
N TRP A 281 -20.85 21.86 9.32
CA TRP A 281 -21.82 21.76 8.23
C TRP A 281 -23.14 21.10 8.61
N ARG A 282 -23.29 20.69 9.88
CA ARG A 282 -24.50 20.04 10.44
C ARG A 282 -25.06 18.93 9.55
N THR A 283 -24.18 18.14 8.94
CA THR A 283 -24.59 17.09 8.00
C THR A 283 -25.21 15.90 8.75
N LYS A 284 -26.41 15.47 8.33
CA LYS A 284 -27.11 14.33 8.93
C LYS A 284 -26.64 13.01 8.30
N VAL A 285 -26.43 11.99 9.13
CA VAL A 285 -26.20 10.63 8.63
C VAL A 285 -27.52 10.12 8.06
N VAL A 286 -27.61 10.03 6.73
CA VAL A 286 -28.83 9.59 6.04
C VAL A 286 -29.10 8.14 6.39
N ARG A 287 -30.30 7.85 6.92
CA ARG A 287 -30.71 6.49 7.26
C ARG A 287 -30.80 5.65 5.98
N PRO A 288 -30.41 4.36 6.02
CA PRO A 288 -30.46 3.50 4.83
C PRO A 288 -31.82 3.44 4.12
N LYS A 289 -32.92 3.65 4.86
CA LYS A 289 -34.30 3.67 4.34
C LYS A 289 -34.67 4.93 3.54
N GLU A 290 -33.97 6.04 3.73
CA GLU A 290 -34.32 7.35 3.15
C GLU A 290 -33.53 7.69 1.87
N ARG A 291 -32.60 6.82 1.44
CA ARG A 291 -31.77 7.09 0.24
C ARG A 291 -32.53 6.82 -1.05
N THR A 292 -33.20 7.81 -1.62
CA THR A 292 -33.73 7.71 -2.98
C THR A 292 -32.58 7.73 -3.99
N TRP A 293 -32.53 6.74 -4.89
CA TRP A 293 -31.59 6.73 -6.02
C TRP A 293 -31.86 7.92 -6.95
N SER A 294 -30.99 8.93 -6.97
CA SER A 294 -30.99 9.92 -8.06
C SER A 294 -30.30 9.31 -9.28
N GLY A 295 -30.91 8.27 -9.83
CA GLY A 295 -30.47 7.56 -11.02
C GLY A 295 -31.62 7.46 -12.02
N ARG A 296 -32.27 8.59 -12.34
CA ARG A 296 -33.00 8.69 -13.62
C ARG A 296 -31.96 8.99 -14.67
N GLY A 297 -31.94 8.17 -15.72
CA GLY A 297 -30.91 8.16 -16.75
C GLY A 297 -30.61 9.54 -17.33
N GLN A 298 -29.32 9.79 -17.50
CA GLN A 298 -28.75 10.51 -18.63
C GLN A 298 -27.58 9.66 -19.14
#